data_AF-A0A495SRT1-F1
#
_entry.id   AF-A0A495SRT1-F1
#
_cell.length_a   1.000
_cell.length_b   1.000
_cell.length_c   1.000
_cell.angle_alpha   90.00
_cell.angle_beta   90.00
_cell.angle_gamma   90.00
#
_symmetry.space_group_name_H-M   'P 1'
#
loop_
_entity.id
_entity.type
_entity.pdbx_description
1 polymer ?
#
loop_
_entity_poly.entity_id
_entity_poly.type
_entity_poly.pdbx_seq_one_letter_code
_entity_poly.pdbx_strand_id
1 'polypeptide(L)'
;MNFLDSFIVVLLILLFNAIVYMVFKKYMYGKPNAGMKFLTVNIFKDIIWLIVSLLIIDKTREGFLFIVICFIIASFLIYLPIIKDLNKS
;
A
#
# COMPACT_ATOMS: atom_id res chain seq x y z
N MET A 1 22.13 1.48 4.50
CA MET A 1 20.86 0.71 4.46
C MET A 1 21.15 -0.69 3.95
N ASN A 2 20.71 -1.73 4.66
CA ASN A 2 20.89 -3.11 4.24
C ASN A 2 19.99 -3.44 3.04
N PHE A 3 20.56 -4.01 1.98
CA PHE A 3 19.84 -4.36 0.76
C PHE A 3 18.68 -5.34 1.02
N LEU A 4 18.88 -6.34 1.89
CA LEU A 4 17.85 -7.33 2.20
C LEU A 4 16.66 -6.68 2.89
N ASP A 5 16.90 -5.77 3.83
CA ASP A 5 15.85 -5.07 4.56
C ASP A 5 15.02 -4.18 3.61
N SER A 6 15.70 -3.45 2.71
CA SER A 6 15.03 -2.68 1.66
C SER A 6 14.19 -3.55 0.73
N PHE A 7 14.72 -4.71 0.33
CA PHE A 7 14.01 -5.65 -0.52
C PHE A 7 12.75 -6.19 0.18
N ILE A 8 12.85 -6.55 1.46
CA ILE A 8 11.72 -7.03 2.25
C ILE A 8 10.63 -5.96 2.36
N VAL A 9 10.98 -4.70 2.63
CA VAL A 9 10.03 -3.59 2.72
C VAL A 9 9.27 -3.37 1.42
N VAL A 10 9.96 -3.43 0.27
CA VAL A 10 9.34 -3.32 -1.06
C VAL A 10 8.45 -4.53 -1.36
N LEU A 11 8.92 -5.74 -1.07
CA LEU A 11 8.11 -6.95 -1.29
C LEU A 11 6.82 -6.91 -0.46
N LEU A 12 6.91 -6.45 0.79
CA LEU A 12 5.78 -6.34 1.71
C LEU A 12 4.72 -5.36 1.20
N ILE A 13 5.13 -4.16 0.71
CA ILE A 13 4.15 -3.17 0.22
C ILE A 13 3.44 -3.66 -1.05
N LEU A 14 4.18 -4.34 -1.93
CA LEU A 14 3.62 -4.90 -3.16
C LEU A 14 2.63 -6.03 -2.86
N LEU A 15 2.99 -6.96 -1.97
CA LEU A 15 2.12 -8.04 -1.53
C LEU A 15 0.83 -7.48 -0.90
N PHE A 16 0.96 -6.53 0.03
CA PHE A 16 -0.19 -5.93 0.69
C PHE A 16 -1.08 -5.17 -0.30
N ASN A 17 -0.50 -4.44 -1.26
CA ASN A 17 -1.28 -3.79 -2.31
C ASN A 17 -2.06 -4.79 -3.16
N ALA A 18 -1.43 -5.90 -3.55
CA ALA A 18 -2.09 -6.96 -4.31
C ALA A 18 -3.26 -7.56 -3.52
N ILE A 19 -3.08 -7.83 -2.23
CA ILE A 19 -4.13 -8.33 -1.34
C ILE A 19 -5.30 -7.34 -1.25
N VAL A 20 -5.02 -6.06 -1.00
CA VAL A 20 -6.08 -5.04 -0.91
C VAL A 20 -6.82 -4.89 -2.23
N TYR A 21 -6.12 -4.93 -3.36
CA TYR A 21 -6.74 -4.89 -4.68
C TYR A 21 -7.68 -6.08 -4.92
N MET A 22 -7.24 -7.30 -4.58
CA MET A 22 -8.08 -8.51 -4.67
C MET A 22 -9.32 -8.41 -3.77
N VAL A 23 -9.16 -7.92 -2.54
CA VAL A 23 -10.26 -7.69 -1.59
C VAL A 23 -11.25 -6.66 -2.15
N PHE A 24 -10.74 -5.56 -2.71
CA PHE A 24 -11.58 -4.55 -3.36
C PHE A 24 -12.39 -5.14 -4.49
N LYS A 25 -11.74 -5.81 -5.45
CA LYS A 25 -12.41 -6.40 -6.63
C LYS A 25 -13.47 -7.42 -6.23
N LYS A 26 -13.18 -8.27 -5.23
CA LYS A 26 -14.07 -9.36 -4.84
C LYS A 26 -15.25 -8.89 -3.98
N TYR A 27 -15.03 -7.96 -3.06
CA TYR A 27 -16.01 -7.66 -2.00
C TYR A 27 -16.58 -6.24 -2.01
N MET A 28 -15.88 -5.26 -2.59
CA MET A 28 -16.26 -3.85 -2.53
C MET A 28 -16.72 -3.31 -3.89
N TYR A 29 -16.13 -3.77 -4.98
CA TYR A 29 -16.43 -3.28 -6.32
C TYR A 29 -17.92 -3.45 -6.68
N GLY A 30 -18.51 -2.43 -7.31
CA GLY A 30 -19.94 -2.39 -7.65
C GLY A 30 -20.90 -2.22 -6.47
N LYS A 31 -20.39 -2.12 -5.22
CA LYS A 31 -21.23 -1.84 -4.04
C LYS A 31 -21.30 -0.34 -3.74
N PRO A 32 -22.37 0.13 -3.07
CA PRO A 32 -22.43 1.51 -2.61
C PRO A 32 -21.24 1.84 -1.70
N ASN A 33 -20.70 3.04 -1.89
CA ASN A 33 -19.54 3.58 -1.18
C ASN A 33 -18.26 2.73 -1.32
N ALA A 34 -18.08 2.04 -2.46
CA ALA A 34 -16.91 1.19 -2.74
C ALA A 34 -15.57 1.91 -2.51
N GLY A 35 -15.44 3.17 -2.97
CA GLY A 35 -14.23 3.97 -2.79
C GLY A 35 -13.91 4.26 -1.32
N MET A 36 -14.93 4.55 -0.50
CA MET A 36 -14.73 4.82 0.92
C MET A 36 -14.35 3.54 1.70
N LYS A 37 -14.98 2.40 1.37
CA LYS A 37 -14.61 1.09 1.94
C LYS A 37 -13.17 0.69 1.58
N PHE A 38 -12.78 0.94 0.33
CA PHE A 38 -11.39 0.75 -0.11
C PHE A 38 -10.44 1.62 0.70
N LEU A 39 -10.74 2.91 0.84
CA LEU A 39 -9.88 3.85 1.56
C LEU A 39 -9.65 3.41 3.00
N THR A 40 -10.69 2.96 3.71
CA THR A 40 -10.56 2.46 5.08
C THR A 40 -9.60 1.26 5.16
N VAL A 41 -9.75 0.28 4.28
CA VAL A 41 -8.88 -0.91 4.26
C VAL A 41 -7.46 -0.56 3.84
N ASN A 42 -7.30 0.33 2.85
CA ASN A 42 -5.99 0.76 2.38
C ASN A 42 -5.21 1.53 3.45
N ILE A 43 -5.85 2.48 4.15
CA ILE A 43 -5.21 3.21 5.26
C ILE A 43 -4.76 2.26 6.36
N PHE A 44 -5.61 1.32 6.77
CA PHE A 44 -5.25 0.34 7.78
C PHE A 44 -4.05 -0.52 7.36
N LYS A 45 -4.06 -0.98 6.11
CA LYS A 45 -2.96 -1.73 5.49
C LYS A 45 -1.66 -0.92 5.45
N ASP A 46 -1.73 0.36 5.11
CA ASP A 46 -0.58 1.27 5.05
C ASP A 46 0.03 1.54 6.43
N ILE A 47 -0.80 1.70 7.46
CA ILE A 47 -0.34 1.85 8.86
C ILE A 47 0.42 0.59 9.31
N ILE A 48 -0.14 -0.60 9.06
CA ILE A 48 0.52 -1.87 9.41
C ILE A 48 1.86 -1.97 8.67
N TRP A 49 1.87 -1.70 7.37
CA TRP A 49 3.10 -1.73 6.58
C TRP A 49 4.16 -0.76 7.12
N LEU A 50 3.76 0.46 7.48
CA LEU A 50 4.67 1.48 8.01
C LEU A 50 5.28 1.04 9.34
N ILE A 51 4.46 0.52 10.27
CA ILE A 51 4.94 0.01 11.55
C ILE A 51 5.96 -1.11 11.34
N VAL A 52 5.63 -2.10 10.50
CA VAL A 52 6.54 -3.22 10.21
C VAL A 52 7.83 -2.74 9.54
N SER A 53 7.73 -1.80 8.59
CA SER A 53 8.89 -1.27 7.87
C SER A 53 9.84 -0.50 8.79
N LEU A 54 9.32 0.26 9.74
CA LEU A 54 10.10 0.99 10.73
C LEU A 54 10.80 0.07 11.76
N LEU A 55 10.33 -1.16 11.93
CA LEU A 55 10.99 -2.17 12.76
C LEU A 55 12.13 -2.89 12.04
N ILE A 56 12.06 -2.97 10.71
CA ILE A 56 13.04 -3.66 9.86
C ILE A 56 14.17 -2.73 9.44
N ILE A 57 13.87 -1.49 9.03
CA ILE A 57 14.85 -0.55 8.51
C ILE A 57 15.60 0.19 9.63
N ASP A 58 16.89 0.41 9.42
CA ASP A 58 17.73 1.26 10.27
C ASP A 58 17.14 2.67 10.40
N LYS A 59 17.09 3.19 11.63
CA LYS A 59 16.55 4.51 11.99
C LYS A 59 17.48 5.66 11.57
N THR A 60 17.71 5.77 10.27
CA THR A 60 18.56 6.76 9.61
C THR A 60 17.71 7.65 8.71
N ARG A 61 18.25 8.82 8.34
CA ARG A 61 17.59 9.73 7.39
C ARG A 61 17.33 9.05 6.04
N GLU A 62 18.28 8.26 5.55
CA GLU A 62 18.17 7.53 4.29
C GLU A 62 17.06 6.47 4.33
N GLY A 63 16.99 5.69 5.41
CA GLY A 63 15.94 4.69 5.61
C GLY A 63 14.54 5.32 5.65
N PHE A 64 14.39 6.46 6.33
CA PHE A 64 13.15 7.22 6.33
C PHE A 64 12.75 7.71 4.93
N LEU A 65 13.68 8.34 4.19
CA LEU A 65 13.44 8.80 2.83
C LEU A 65 13.05 7.64 1.89
N PHE A 66 13.70 6.49 2.05
CA PHE A 66 13.38 5.28 1.30
C PHE A 66 11.94 4.80 1.56
N ILE A 67 11.51 4.74 2.82
CA ILE A 67 10.12 4.37 3.18
C ILE A 67 9.13 5.34 2.55
N VAL A 68 9.39 6.65 2.61
CA VAL A 68 8.52 7.68 2.01
C VAL A 68 8.41 7.49 0.50
N ILE A 69 9.52 7.27 -0.20
CA ILE A 69 9.52 7.03 -1.64
C ILE A 69 8.72 5.76 -1.98
N CYS A 70 8.94 4.67 -1.23
CA CYS A 70 8.19 3.42 -1.42
C CYS A 70 6.69 3.64 -1.22
N PHE A 71 6.31 4.39 -0.18
CA PHE A 71 4.92 4.72 0.10
C PHE A 71 4.26 5.51 -1.04
N ILE A 72 4.94 6.53 -1.58
CA ILE A 72 4.42 7.34 -2.68
C ILE A 72 4.21 6.49 -3.94
N ILE A 73 5.23 5.72 -4.35
CA ILE A 73 5.16 4.88 -5.54
C ILE A 73 4.05 3.84 -5.39
N ALA A 74 4.01 3.14 -4.26
CA ALA A 74 2.99 2.13 -3.99
C ALA A 74 1.57 2.72 -3.92
N SER A 75 1.43 3.96 -3.45
CA SER A 75 0.14 4.67 -3.48
C SER A 75 -0.33 4.84 -4.92
N PHE A 76 0.51 5.34 -5.83
CA PHE A 76 0.12 5.44 -7.24
C PHE A 76 -0.24 4.08 -7.84
N LEU A 77 0.52 3.02 -7.51
CA LEU A 77 0.26 1.68 -8.02
C LEU A 77 -1.12 1.13 -7.63
N ILE A 78 -1.64 1.46 -6.45
CA ILE A 78 -2.96 0.97 -6.02
C ILE A 78 -4.10 1.96 -6.32
N TYR A 79 -3.90 3.27 -6.14
CA TYR A 79 -4.98 4.24 -6.34
C TYR A 79 -5.37 4.39 -7.82
N LEU A 80 -4.41 4.40 -8.74
CA LEU A 80 -4.71 4.55 -10.18
C LEU A 80 -5.67 3.48 -10.73
N PRO A 81 -5.42 2.17 -10.55
CA PRO A 81 -6.35 1.15 -11.02
C PRO A 81 -7.70 1.21 -10.30
N ILE A 82 -7.73 1.51 -9.00
CA ILE A 82 -8.96 1.62 -8.23
C ILE A 82 -9.84 2.77 -8.71
N ILE A 83 -9.26 3.97 -8.90
CA ILE A 83 -9.98 5.14 -9.42
C ILE A 83 -10.52 4.84 -10.83
N LYS A 84 -9.70 4.20 -11.68
CA LYS A 84 -10.14 3.78 -13.01
C LYS A 84 -11.31 2.80 -12.95
N ASP A 85 -11.29 1.86 -12.03
CA ASP A 85 -12.38 0.89 -11.85
C ASP A 85 -13.65 1.58 -11.33
N LEU A 86 -13.53 2.49 -10.36
CA LEU A 86 -14.65 3.24 -9.79
C LEU A 86 -15.33 4.16 -10.80
N ASN A 87 -14.57 4.85 -11.65
CA ASN A 87 -15.12 5.76 -12.68
C ASN A 87 -15.73 5.05 -13.89
N LYS A 88 -15.53 3.73 -14.02
CA LYS A 88 -16.18 2.91 -15.05
C LYS A 88 -17.53 2.35 -14.59
N SER A 89 -17.79 2.36 -13.28
CA SER A 89 -19.04 1.91 -12.68
C SER A 89 -20.06 3.03 -12.64
#